data_AF-A0A2G6WMH0-F1
#
_entry.id   AF-A0A2G6WMH0-F1
#
_cell.length_a   1.000
_cell.length_b   1.000
_cell.length_c   1.000
_cell.angle_alpha   90.00
_cell.angle_beta   90.00
_cell.angle_gamma   90.00
#
_symmetry.space_group_name_H-M   'P 1'
#
loop_
_entity.id
_entity.type
_entity.pdbx_description
1 polymer ?
#
loop_
_entity_poly.entity_id
_entity_poly.type
_entity_poly.pdbx_seq_one_letter_code
_entity_poly.pdbx_strand_id
1 'polypeptide(L)'
;MKKHIFYFILTFVTVQMSFAGSISEYAVIKGTISIPDFQTKEVTLYNVEDGKPAVAATAKVNPLGEFGFMTPVSAAGFYYIDYGQFKNRTQLIRLYLEPKLDINLVINKEHYVLSGKNVGQNVLVQKANEIYNEFAPFARLGGNVTYVDFYPWLDKGVAKANEFSKTINTKDANFNKLLKLAVATDVEESTYTFFRMPRTAFPDKDDRPAVIKTWQTDKKFTDPDLLKLHNGVALMSNYFFYVSVSGAAVPQRLDIVETLNHITDPALKDVYLRDVVANSRMKIEEYEKIAPSIKPYMISATSKSFLLEYEKVLHKNVGQKGLDFTYNDINNKPVSFSDFKGKYVYIDLWATWCGPCKAEIPHMKKIEEDYHGKNIVFVSLSLDKPKDAQKWKDFVTKEQLKGIQLMADKDFGSDVAKNYDVNAIPRFLLFDTKGNIINSDALRPSNPELREQLDKLLKS
;
A
#
# COMPACT_ATOMS: atom_id res chain seq x y z
N MET A 1 1.70 44.56 -67.96
CA MET A 1 1.57 44.01 -66.58
C MET A 1 2.91 43.45 -66.12
N LYS A 2 3.70 44.23 -65.38
CA LYS A 2 4.92 43.75 -64.70
C LYS A 2 4.62 43.69 -63.21
N LYS A 3 4.64 42.49 -62.62
CA LYS A 3 4.42 42.25 -61.18
C LYS A 3 5.72 42.60 -60.43
N HIS A 4 5.61 43.47 -59.43
CA HIS A 4 6.64 43.65 -58.41
C HIS A 4 6.60 42.47 -57.44
N ILE A 5 7.72 41.78 -57.27
CA ILE A 5 7.93 40.76 -56.24
C ILE A 5 8.83 41.39 -55.18
N PHE A 6 8.26 41.63 -54.00
CA PHE A 6 8.99 41.99 -52.79
C PHE A 6 9.59 40.72 -52.18
N TYR A 7 10.91 40.68 -52.01
CA TYR A 7 11.59 39.65 -51.22
C TYR A 7 11.65 40.12 -49.76
N PHE A 8 10.93 39.43 -48.86
CA PHE A 8 11.16 39.52 -47.42
C PHE A 8 12.31 38.57 -47.07
N ILE A 9 13.45 39.12 -46.65
CA ILE A 9 14.54 38.34 -46.07
C ILE A 9 14.19 38.10 -44.60
N LEU A 10 13.88 36.85 -44.26
CA LEU A 10 13.65 36.41 -42.88
C LEU A 10 14.96 35.81 -42.36
N THR A 11 15.74 36.58 -41.62
CA THR A 11 16.95 36.12 -40.93
C THR A 11 16.55 35.35 -39.67
N PHE A 12 16.69 34.02 -39.70
CA PHE A 12 16.62 33.20 -38.49
C PHE A 12 17.95 33.30 -37.74
N VAL A 13 17.96 33.98 -36.60
CA VAL A 13 19.04 33.87 -35.61
C VAL A 13 18.80 32.60 -34.82
N THR A 14 19.52 31.52 -35.15
CA THR A 14 19.54 30.31 -34.33
C THR A 14 20.45 30.53 -33.13
N VAL A 15 19.87 30.77 -31.96
CA VAL A 15 20.58 30.62 -30.69
C VAL A 15 20.74 29.11 -30.43
N GLN A 16 21.92 28.57 -30.66
CA GLN A 16 22.27 27.22 -30.22
C GLN A 16 22.42 27.23 -28.69
N MET A 17 21.35 26.89 -27.98
CA MET A 17 21.48 26.32 -26.64
C MET A 17 21.93 24.87 -26.79
N SER A 18 23.21 24.61 -26.55
CA SER A 18 23.78 23.26 -26.48
C SER A 18 23.24 22.54 -25.23
N PHE A 19 22.06 21.93 -25.33
CA PHE A 19 21.73 20.82 -24.45
C PHE A 19 22.49 19.61 -24.96
N ALA A 20 23.54 19.19 -24.26
CA ALA A 20 24.09 17.84 -24.40
C ALA A 20 23.10 16.83 -23.80
N GLY A 21 21.93 16.69 -24.42
CA GLY A 21 21.02 15.59 -24.15
C GLY A 21 21.59 14.36 -24.84
N SER A 22 21.90 13.30 -24.09
CA SER A 22 22.11 11.98 -24.67
C SER A 22 20.91 11.66 -25.55
N ILE A 23 21.10 11.42 -26.85
CA ILE A 23 20.03 10.96 -27.72
C ILE A 23 19.60 9.60 -27.18
N SER A 24 18.42 9.52 -26.56
CA SER A 24 17.88 8.23 -26.11
C SER A 24 17.63 7.35 -27.31
N GLU A 25 18.25 6.18 -27.35
CA GLU A 25 17.98 5.19 -28.38
C GLU A 25 16.77 4.34 -27.97
N TYR A 26 16.05 3.82 -28.95
CA TYR A 26 14.80 3.09 -28.70
C TYR A 26 15.05 1.59 -28.63
N ALA A 27 14.32 0.92 -27.72
CA ALA A 27 14.07 -0.50 -27.79
C ALA A 27 12.72 -0.74 -28.48
N VAL A 28 12.70 -1.64 -29.46
CA VAL A 28 11.50 -2.08 -30.17
C VAL A 28 11.14 -3.48 -29.66
N ILE A 29 9.92 -3.61 -29.17
CA ILE A 29 9.35 -4.89 -28.72
C ILE A 29 8.14 -5.14 -29.60
N LYS A 30 8.11 -6.26 -30.30
CA LYS A 30 6.94 -6.74 -31.04
C LYS A 30 6.49 -8.03 -30.39
N GLY A 31 5.20 -8.28 -30.32
CA GLY A 31 4.75 -9.57 -29.83
C GLY A 31 3.40 -10.02 -30.36
N THR A 32 3.16 -11.32 -30.21
CA THR A 32 1.95 -12.00 -30.65
C THR A 32 1.47 -12.92 -29.53
N ILE A 33 0.22 -12.76 -29.11
CA ILE A 33 -0.43 -13.64 -28.13
C ILE A 33 -1.14 -14.75 -28.89
N SER A 34 -0.55 -15.94 -28.87
CA SER A 34 -1.04 -17.15 -29.56
C SER A 34 -1.67 -18.12 -28.54
N ILE A 35 -2.61 -17.62 -27.74
CA ILE A 35 -3.37 -18.43 -26.78
C ILE A 35 -4.81 -18.53 -27.28
N PRO A 36 -5.31 -19.74 -27.62
CA PRO A 36 -6.70 -19.92 -28.04
C PRO A 36 -7.69 -19.34 -27.03
N ASP A 37 -8.72 -18.66 -27.53
CA ASP A 37 -9.81 -18.04 -26.76
C ASP A 37 -9.39 -16.96 -25.74
N PHE A 38 -8.12 -16.55 -25.73
CA PHE A 38 -7.64 -15.50 -24.85
C PHE A 38 -7.87 -14.11 -25.46
N GLN A 39 -8.88 -13.41 -24.95
CA GLN A 39 -9.20 -12.06 -25.39
C GLN A 39 -8.64 -11.02 -24.42
N THR A 40 -7.43 -10.53 -24.71
CA THR A 40 -6.94 -9.28 -24.12
C THR A 40 -7.07 -8.15 -25.14
N LYS A 41 -7.43 -6.95 -24.65
CA LYS A 41 -7.54 -5.74 -25.48
C LYS A 41 -6.27 -4.89 -25.42
N GLU A 42 -5.46 -5.09 -24.39
CA GLU A 42 -4.30 -4.26 -24.09
C GLU A 42 -3.19 -5.10 -23.43
N VAL A 43 -1.95 -4.74 -23.75
CA VAL A 43 -0.74 -5.21 -23.09
C VAL A 43 -0.06 -3.99 -22.47
N THR A 44 0.42 -4.15 -21.24
CA THR A 44 1.14 -3.10 -20.50
C THR A 44 2.60 -3.48 -20.36
N LEU A 45 3.47 -2.54 -20.70
CA LEU A 45 4.90 -2.59 -20.40
C LEU A 45 5.15 -1.78 -19.14
N TYR A 46 5.78 -2.40 -18.15
CA TYR A 46 6.20 -1.76 -16.92
C TYR A 46 7.72 -1.57 -16.88
N ASN A 47 8.17 -0.41 -16.42
CA ASN A 47 9.51 -0.23 -15.85
C ASN A 47 9.44 -0.52 -14.33
N VAL A 48 10.58 -0.39 -13.64
CA VAL A 48 10.63 -0.44 -12.17
C VAL A 48 10.94 0.93 -11.62
N GLU A 49 10.09 1.39 -10.72
CA GLU A 49 10.30 2.59 -9.93
C GLU A 49 10.22 2.21 -8.45
N ASP A 50 11.30 2.47 -7.72
CA ASP A 50 11.39 2.20 -6.28
C ASP A 50 10.93 0.78 -5.89
N GLY A 51 11.44 -0.24 -6.60
CA GLY A 51 11.18 -1.64 -6.32
C GLY A 51 9.75 -2.10 -6.60
N LYS A 52 9.00 -1.35 -7.41
CA LYS A 52 7.61 -1.64 -7.83
C LYS A 52 7.43 -1.46 -9.33
N PRO A 53 6.46 -2.15 -9.98
CA PRO A 53 6.13 -1.91 -11.37
C PRO A 53 5.51 -0.51 -11.52
N ALA A 54 6.02 0.27 -12.47
CA ALA A 54 5.43 1.53 -12.92
C ALA A 54 5.09 1.41 -14.41
N VAL A 55 3.97 2.02 -14.85
CA VAL A 55 3.53 1.88 -16.25
C VAL A 55 4.49 2.68 -17.14
N ALA A 56 5.22 2.00 -18.01
CA ALA A 56 6.08 2.64 -19.00
C ALA A 56 5.31 2.93 -20.30
N ALA A 57 4.49 1.98 -20.76
CA ALA A 57 3.66 2.13 -21.96
C ALA A 57 2.50 1.12 -21.97
N THR A 58 1.45 1.41 -22.74
CA THR A 58 0.39 0.45 -23.07
C THR A 58 0.24 0.32 -24.59
N ALA A 59 -0.12 -0.88 -25.05
CA ALA A 59 -0.32 -1.18 -26.46
C ALA A 59 -1.64 -1.93 -26.66
N LYS A 60 -2.42 -1.49 -27.65
CA LYS A 60 -3.63 -2.23 -28.07
C LYS A 60 -3.22 -3.52 -28.77
N VAL A 61 -4.00 -4.57 -28.51
CA VAL A 61 -3.85 -5.85 -29.20
C VAL A 61 -4.80 -5.91 -30.38
N ASN A 62 -4.29 -6.22 -31.56
CA ASN A 62 -5.11 -6.35 -32.75
C ASN A 62 -5.85 -7.71 -32.80
N PRO A 63 -6.78 -7.94 -33.75
CA PRO A 63 -7.51 -9.22 -33.84
C PRO A 63 -6.64 -10.46 -34.08
N LEU A 64 -5.39 -10.29 -34.52
CA LEU A 64 -4.41 -11.37 -34.69
C LEU A 64 -3.59 -11.62 -33.41
N GLY A 65 -3.89 -10.93 -32.31
CA GLY A 65 -3.16 -11.05 -31.05
C GLY A 65 -1.84 -10.25 -31.04
N GLU A 66 -1.58 -9.40 -32.03
CA GLU A 66 -0.31 -8.67 -32.16
C GLU A 66 -0.32 -7.35 -31.39
N PHE A 67 0.84 -6.99 -30.84
CA PHE A 67 1.10 -5.75 -30.14
C PHE A 67 2.55 -5.30 -30.36
N GLY A 68 2.85 -4.05 -30.01
CA GLY A 68 4.23 -3.57 -30.03
C GLY A 68 4.46 -2.32 -29.20
N PHE A 69 5.71 -2.15 -28.79
CA PHE A 69 6.21 -1.02 -28.04
C PHE A 69 7.45 -0.46 -28.74
N MET A 70 7.59 0.86 -28.71
CA MET A 70 8.83 1.56 -29.05
C MET A 70 9.17 2.45 -27.85
N THR A 71 10.07 1.99 -27.00
CA THR A 71 10.36 2.61 -25.70
C THR A 71 11.73 3.28 -25.74
N PRO A 72 11.86 4.55 -25.34
CA PRO A 72 13.17 5.18 -25.19
C PRO A 72 13.92 4.52 -24.02
N VAL A 73 15.17 4.12 -24.24
CA VAL A 73 16.02 3.48 -23.23
C VAL A 73 17.29 4.31 -23.05
N SER A 74 17.37 5.06 -21.95
CA SER A 74 18.56 5.83 -21.57
C SER A 74 19.57 5.00 -20.77
N ALA A 75 19.11 3.96 -20.06
CA ALA A 75 19.93 3.02 -19.33
C ALA A 75 19.33 1.61 -19.42
N ALA A 76 20.19 0.60 -19.57
CA ALA A 76 19.77 -0.78 -19.64
C ALA A 76 19.19 -1.26 -18.30
N GLY A 77 18.13 -2.09 -18.35
CA GLY A 77 17.45 -2.52 -17.13
C GLY A 77 16.28 -3.45 -17.38
N PHE A 78 15.67 -3.94 -16.31
CA PHE A 78 14.52 -4.83 -16.40
C PHE A 78 13.22 -4.07 -16.65
N TYR A 79 12.45 -4.59 -17.60
CA TYR A 79 11.07 -4.22 -17.89
C TYR A 79 10.20 -5.46 -17.83
N TYR A 80 8.89 -5.26 -17.74
CA TYR A 80 7.94 -6.34 -17.46
C TYR A 80 6.70 -6.20 -18.33
N ILE A 81 6.33 -7.28 -19.02
CA ILE A 81 5.11 -7.31 -19.82
C ILE A 81 3.99 -7.97 -19.02
N ASP A 82 2.86 -7.27 -18.89
CA ASP A 82 1.56 -7.82 -18.49
C ASP A 82 0.62 -7.83 -19.69
N TYR A 83 0.13 -9.02 -20.05
CA TYR A 83 -0.79 -9.21 -21.16
C TYR A 83 -2.22 -9.52 -20.70
N GLY A 84 -2.59 -9.17 -19.46
CA GLY A 84 -3.95 -9.24 -18.96
C GLY A 84 -4.28 -10.51 -18.16
N GLN A 85 -3.29 -11.33 -17.83
CA GLN A 85 -3.48 -12.50 -16.97
C GLN A 85 -3.59 -12.14 -15.48
N PHE A 86 -3.44 -10.87 -15.09
CA PHE A 86 -3.35 -10.43 -13.69
C PHE A 86 -4.48 -10.93 -12.78
N LYS A 87 -5.67 -11.24 -13.32
CA LYS A 87 -6.78 -11.80 -12.53
C LYS A 87 -6.62 -13.29 -12.16
N ASN A 88 -5.86 -14.09 -12.93
CA ASN A 88 -5.75 -15.54 -12.75
C ASN A 88 -4.30 -16.08 -12.71
N ARG A 89 -3.31 -15.36 -13.25
CA ARG A 89 -1.88 -15.72 -13.22
C ARG A 89 -1.04 -14.45 -13.08
N THR A 90 -0.52 -14.24 -11.89
CA THR A 90 0.40 -13.16 -11.47
C THR A 90 1.81 -13.38 -12.08
N GLN A 91 1.93 -13.51 -13.40
CA GLN A 91 3.19 -13.72 -14.10
C GLN A 91 3.47 -12.56 -15.04
N LEU A 92 4.35 -11.66 -14.61
CA LEU A 92 4.96 -10.66 -15.47
C LEU A 92 6.09 -11.31 -16.26
N ILE A 93 6.17 -11.06 -17.57
CA ILE A 93 7.31 -11.51 -18.37
C ILE A 93 8.43 -10.47 -18.23
N ARG A 94 9.49 -10.82 -17.50
CA ARG A 94 10.70 -9.98 -17.40
C ARG A 94 11.43 -9.94 -18.74
N LEU A 95 11.85 -8.76 -19.15
CA LEU A 95 12.75 -8.49 -20.27
C LEU A 95 13.89 -7.60 -19.79
N TYR A 96 15.07 -7.71 -20.39
CA TYR A 96 16.16 -6.75 -20.20
C TYR A 96 16.22 -5.85 -21.43
N LEU A 97 15.85 -4.58 -21.29
CA LEU A 97 15.89 -3.64 -22.40
C LEU A 97 17.22 -2.90 -22.42
N GLU A 98 17.78 -2.79 -23.62
CA GLU A 98 19.01 -2.06 -23.93
C GLU A 98 18.77 -1.11 -25.11
N PRO A 99 19.57 -0.03 -25.25
CA PRO A 99 19.60 0.79 -26.46
C PRO A 99 19.67 -0.04 -27.74
N LYS A 100 18.82 0.25 -28.74
CA LYS A 100 18.72 -0.45 -30.04
C LYS A 100 18.32 -1.93 -29.97
N LEU A 101 17.72 -2.38 -28.87
CA LEU A 101 17.10 -3.70 -28.82
C LEU A 101 15.96 -3.79 -29.85
N ASP A 102 15.86 -4.89 -30.59
CA ASP A 102 14.73 -5.19 -31.49
C ASP A 102 14.33 -6.65 -31.29
N ILE A 103 13.33 -6.86 -30.43
CA ILE A 103 12.92 -8.19 -29.96
C ILE A 103 11.50 -8.50 -30.40
N ASN A 104 11.29 -9.75 -30.81
CA ASN A 104 9.99 -10.33 -31.09
C ASN A 104 9.67 -11.39 -30.03
N LEU A 105 8.45 -11.37 -29.52
CA LEU A 105 7.96 -12.24 -28.45
C LEU A 105 6.69 -12.97 -28.90
N VAL A 106 6.70 -14.29 -28.93
CA VAL A 106 5.50 -15.10 -29.17
C VAL A 106 5.07 -15.76 -27.86
N ILE A 107 3.88 -15.43 -27.36
CA ILE A 107 3.35 -15.91 -26.08
C ILE A 107 2.32 -17.01 -26.35
N ASN A 108 2.55 -18.19 -25.77
CA ASN A 108 1.64 -19.33 -25.84
C ASN A 108 1.10 -19.66 -24.44
N LYS A 109 0.25 -20.70 -24.34
CA LYS A 109 -0.41 -21.09 -23.08
C LYS A 109 0.58 -21.50 -21.96
N GLU A 110 1.73 -22.02 -22.35
CA GLU A 110 2.70 -22.64 -21.44
C GLU A 110 3.99 -21.83 -21.27
N HIS A 111 4.44 -21.17 -22.34
CA HIS A 111 5.74 -20.49 -22.39
C HIS A 111 5.69 -19.36 -23.42
N TYR A 112 6.83 -18.69 -23.59
CA TYR A 112 7.03 -17.73 -24.67
C TYR A 112 8.37 -17.96 -25.35
N VAL A 113 8.50 -17.47 -26.59
CA VAL A 113 9.74 -17.59 -27.37
C VAL A 113 10.19 -16.20 -27.83
N LEU A 114 11.49 -15.95 -27.71
CA LEU A 114 12.13 -14.71 -28.15
C LEU A 114 12.89 -14.90 -29.46
N SER A 115 12.83 -13.90 -30.33
CA SER A 115 13.66 -13.79 -31.54
C SER A 115 13.95 -12.32 -31.88
N GLY A 116 14.74 -12.05 -32.91
CA GLY A 116 15.09 -10.67 -33.32
C GLY A 116 16.59 -10.38 -33.18
N LYS A 117 16.93 -9.10 -33.05
CA LYS A 117 18.31 -8.60 -32.93
C LYS A 117 18.63 -8.24 -31.48
N ASN A 118 19.89 -8.40 -31.09
CA ASN A 118 20.38 -8.07 -29.74
C ASN A 118 19.68 -8.84 -28.60
N VAL A 119 19.23 -10.07 -28.85
CA VAL A 119 18.49 -10.89 -27.87
C VAL A 119 19.36 -11.65 -26.85
N GLY A 120 20.69 -11.53 -26.91
CA GLY A 120 21.64 -12.40 -26.22
C GLY A 120 21.43 -12.49 -24.69
N GLN A 121 21.32 -11.35 -24.00
CA GLN A 121 21.02 -11.32 -22.56
C GLN A 121 19.61 -11.82 -22.25
N ASN A 122 18.64 -11.49 -23.11
CA ASN A 122 17.24 -11.90 -22.93
C ASN A 122 17.04 -13.42 -23.03
N VAL A 123 17.94 -14.18 -23.66
CA VAL A 123 17.94 -15.65 -23.58
C VAL A 123 18.13 -16.14 -22.14
N LEU A 124 19.00 -15.49 -21.36
CA LEU A 124 19.18 -15.80 -19.95
C LEU A 124 17.99 -15.32 -19.11
N VAL A 125 17.42 -14.15 -19.44
CA VAL A 125 16.20 -13.66 -18.78
C VAL A 125 15.04 -14.64 -19.00
N GLN A 126 14.89 -15.19 -20.21
CA GLN A 126 13.88 -16.20 -20.49
C GLN A 126 14.04 -17.44 -19.63
N LYS A 127 15.26 -17.98 -19.50
CA LYS A 127 15.53 -19.11 -18.60
C LYS A 127 15.19 -18.78 -17.14
N ALA A 128 15.46 -17.56 -16.69
CA ALA A 128 15.07 -17.12 -15.34
C ALA A 128 13.55 -17.11 -15.17
N ASN A 129 12.81 -16.60 -16.15
CA ASN A 129 11.34 -16.59 -16.13
C ASN A 129 10.76 -18.01 -16.17
N GLU A 130 11.34 -18.92 -16.96
CA GLU A 130 10.95 -20.33 -16.99
C GLU A 130 11.12 -20.99 -15.62
N ILE A 131 12.26 -20.77 -14.96
CA ILE A 131 12.50 -21.24 -13.60
C ILE A 131 11.43 -20.67 -12.65
N TYR A 132 11.18 -19.35 -12.67
CA TYR A 132 10.11 -18.73 -11.87
C TYR A 132 8.73 -19.36 -12.14
N ASN A 133 8.42 -19.64 -13.41
CA ASN A 133 7.11 -20.12 -13.81
C ASN A 133 6.81 -21.56 -13.40
N GLU A 134 7.82 -22.41 -13.23
CA GLU A 134 7.67 -23.76 -12.66
C GLU A 134 7.13 -23.74 -11.22
N PHE A 135 7.11 -22.55 -10.62
CA PHE A 135 7.37 -22.37 -9.21
C PHE A 135 6.37 -21.40 -8.59
N ALA A 136 5.98 -20.38 -9.36
CA ALA A 136 4.89 -19.46 -9.08
C ALA A 136 3.51 -20.11 -8.80
N PRO A 137 3.13 -21.28 -9.37
CA PRO A 137 1.83 -21.87 -9.07
C PRO A 137 1.64 -22.20 -7.58
N PHE A 138 2.69 -22.62 -6.88
CA PHE A 138 2.63 -23.09 -5.48
C PHE A 138 2.34 -21.98 -4.48
N ALA A 139 2.82 -20.75 -4.74
CA ALA A 139 2.47 -19.57 -3.96
C ALA A 139 0.96 -19.24 -4.02
N ARG A 140 0.20 -19.85 -4.96
CA ARG A 140 -1.21 -19.53 -5.25
C ARG A 140 -2.17 -20.72 -5.18
N LEU A 141 -1.70 -21.91 -4.80
CA LEU A 141 -2.58 -23.08 -4.69
C LEU A 141 -3.61 -22.88 -3.57
N GLY A 142 -4.87 -23.19 -3.87
CA GLY A 142 -6.01 -23.09 -2.95
C GLY A 142 -5.96 -24.09 -1.78
N GLY A 143 -7.07 -24.17 -1.02
CA GLY A 143 -7.14 -24.74 0.33
C GLY A 143 -6.76 -26.22 0.54
N ASN A 144 -6.41 -26.98 -0.50
CA ASN A 144 -6.04 -28.40 -0.41
C ASN A 144 -4.53 -28.66 -0.45
N VAL A 145 -3.70 -27.61 -0.53
CA VAL A 145 -2.22 -27.73 -0.53
C VAL A 145 -1.66 -27.11 0.74
N THR A 146 -0.82 -27.86 1.43
CA THR A 146 -0.25 -27.50 2.73
C THR A 146 1.24 -27.18 2.63
N TYR A 147 1.85 -26.74 3.72
CA TYR A 147 3.29 -26.50 3.79
C TYR A 147 4.11 -27.78 3.53
N VAL A 148 3.54 -28.95 3.82
CA VAL A 148 4.18 -30.26 3.59
C VAL A 148 4.43 -30.50 2.10
N ASP A 149 3.52 -30.09 1.23
CA ASP A 149 3.66 -30.20 -0.22
C ASP A 149 4.65 -29.17 -0.79
N PHE A 150 4.78 -28.02 -0.11
CA PHE A 150 5.62 -26.92 -0.53
C PHE A 150 7.11 -27.14 -0.23
N TYR A 151 7.47 -27.81 0.87
CA TYR A 151 8.87 -27.91 1.31
C TYR A 151 9.79 -28.72 0.37
N PRO A 152 9.46 -29.96 -0.05
CA PRO A 152 10.30 -30.70 -0.99
C PRO A 152 10.44 -29.98 -2.33
N TRP A 153 9.45 -29.17 -2.65
CA TRP A 153 9.40 -28.38 -3.86
C TRP A 153 10.30 -27.13 -3.77
N LEU A 154 10.34 -26.47 -2.60
CA LEU A 154 11.22 -25.35 -2.31
C LEU A 154 12.70 -25.73 -2.51
N ASP A 155 13.13 -26.88 -1.97
CA ASP A 155 14.53 -27.33 -2.09
C ASP A 155 14.95 -27.50 -3.56
N LYS A 156 14.05 -28.04 -4.40
CA LYS A 156 14.26 -28.16 -5.85
C LYS A 156 14.35 -26.80 -6.52
N GLY A 157 13.46 -25.87 -6.18
CA GLY A 157 13.46 -24.51 -6.70
C GLY A 157 14.75 -23.77 -6.37
N VAL A 158 15.21 -23.85 -5.12
CA VAL A 158 16.47 -23.26 -4.67
C VAL A 158 17.67 -23.88 -5.38
N ALA A 159 17.74 -25.21 -5.48
CA ALA A 159 18.82 -25.88 -6.19
C ALA A 159 18.91 -25.43 -7.65
N LYS A 160 17.77 -25.40 -8.35
CA LYS A 160 17.69 -24.98 -9.76
C LYS A 160 18.10 -23.52 -9.95
N ALA A 161 17.61 -22.63 -9.09
CA ALA A 161 17.98 -21.21 -9.10
C ALA A 161 19.49 -21.00 -8.87
N ASN A 162 20.07 -21.75 -7.93
CA ASN A 162 21.50 -21.71 -7.62
C ASN A 162 22.37 -22.24 -8.77
N GLU A 163 21.97 -23.35 -9.39
CA GLU A 163 22.65 -23.91 -10.56
C GLU A 163 22.60 -22.95 -11.74
N PHE A 164 21.41 -22.43 -12.05
CA PHE A 164 21.24 -21.45 -13.12
C PHE A 164 22.07 -20.17 -12.87
N SER A 165 22.09 -19.68 -11.63
CA SER A 165 22.86 -18.48 -11.27
C SER A 165 24.35 -18.59 -11.57
N LYS A 166 24.93 -19.81 -11.48
CA LYS A 166 26.33 -20.08 -11.85
C LYS A 166 26.59 -19.93 -13.35
N THR A 167 25.56 -20.11 -14.18
CA THR A 167 25.67 -19.98 -15.66
C THR A 167 25.62 -18.52 -16.14
N ILE A 168 25.20 -17.58 -15.28
CA ILE A 168 25.11 -16.16 -15.62
C ILE A 168 26.51 -15.54 -15.63
N ASN A 169 27.09 -15.47 -16.83
CA ASN A 169 28.43 -14.93 -17.07
C ASN A 169 28.52 -14.29 -18.47
N THR A 170 27.99 -13.07 -18.60
CA THR A 170 28.13 -12.25 -19.82
C THR A 170 29.24 -11.21 -19.65
N LYS A 171 29.57 -10.46 -20.72
CA LYS A 171 30.51 -9.32 -20.64
C LYS A 171 29.96 -8.15 -19.81
N ASP A 172 28.65 -8.08 -19.62
CA ASP A 172 28.00 -7.04 -18.85
C ASP A 172 27.88 -7.45 -17.38
N ALA A 173 28.74 -6.88 -16.55
CA ALA A 173 28.76 -7.14 -15.11
C ALA A 173 27.48 -6.66 -14.41
N ASN A 174 26.85 -5.57 -14.88
CA ASN A 174 25.64 -5.03 -14.29
C ASN A 174 24.46 -5.97 -14.54
N PHE A 175 24.31 -6.43 -15.78
CA PHE A 175 23.33 -7.46 -16.12
C PHE A 175 23.54 -8.74 -15.29
N ASN A 176 24.79 -9.22 -15.20
CA ASN A 176 25.10 -10.43 -14.44
C ASN A 176 24.72 -10.30 -12.97
N LYS A 177 25.04 -9.16 -12.33
CA LYS A 177 24.68 -8.87 -10.94
C LYS A 177 23.15 -8.85 -10.78
N LEU A 178 22.48 -8.08 -11.63
CA LEU A 178 21.04 -7.84 -11.50
C LEU A 178 20.22 -9.10 -11.77
N LEU A 179 20.58 -9.92 -12.76
CA LEU A 179 19.89 -11.18 -13.03
C LEU A 179 20.10 -12.22 -11.91
N LYS A 180 21.32 -12.30 -11.34
CA LYS A 180 21.57 -13.17 -10.17
C LYS A 180 20.74 -12.75 -8.97
N LEU A 181 20.67 -11.43 -8.71
CA LEU A 181 19.82 -10.89 -7.66
C LEU A 181 18.36 -11.26 -7.90
N ALA A 182 17.85 -11.03 -9.11
CA ALA A 182 16.47 -11.34 -9.48
C ALA A 182 16.12 -12.82 -9.26
N VAL A 183 16.96 -13.74 -9.75
CA VAL A 183 16.76 -15.19 -9.59
C VAL A 183 16.71 -15.60 -8.12
N ALA A 184 17.60 -15.06 -7.29
CA ALA A 184 17.60 -15.36 -5.86
C ALA A 184 16.34 -14.82 -5.17
N THR A 185 15.98 -13.57 -5.45
CA THR A 185 14.83 -12.90 -4.80
C THR A 185 13.49 -13.45 -5.25
N ASP A 186 13.38 -13.95 -6.48
CA ASP A 186 12.15 -14.55 -7.00
C ASP A 186 11.75 -15.79 -6.17
N VAL A 187 12.74 -16.61 -5.77
CA VAL A 187 12.53 -17.79 -4.93
C VAL A 187 12.17 -17.39 -3.49
N GLU A 188 12.90 -16.42 -2.92
CA GLU A 188 12.63 -15.91 -1.58
C GLU A 188 11.22 -15.29 -1.48
N GLU A 189 10.87 -14.40 -2.41
CA GLU A 189 9.59 -13.69 -2.42
C GLU A 189 8.42 -14.65 -2.55
N SER A 190 8.51 -15.63 -3.47
CA SER A 190 7.47 -16.65 -3.63
C SER A 190 7.31 -17.50 -2.37
N THR A 191 8.43 -17.77 -1.68
CA THR A 191 8.43 -18.48 -0.40
C THR A 191 7.74 -17.66 0.69
N TYR A 192 8.06 -16.39 0.87
CA TYR A 192 7.41 -15.58 1.90
C TYR A 192 5.94 -15.31 1.59
N THR A 193 5.58 -15.15 0.30
CA THR A 193 4.19 -15.05 -0.15
C THR A 193 3.38 -16.29 0.24
N PHE A 194 3.96 -17.49 0.17
CA PHE A 194 3.29 -18.73 0.61
C PHE A 194 2.79 -18.63 2.07
N PHE A 195 3.57 -18.03 2.98
CA PHE A 195 3.20 -17.85 4.39
C PHE A 195 2.12 -16.79 4.62
N ARG A 196 1.89 -15.90 3.66
CA ARG A 196 0.87 -14.83 3.73
C ARG A 196 -0.53 -15.29 3.30
N MET A 197 -0.62 -16.39 2.57
CA MET A 197 -1.88 -16.92 2.08
C MET A 197 -2.66 -17.62 3.22
N PRO A 198 -4.00 -17.48 3.31
CA PRO A 198 -4.81 -18.22 4.28
C PRO A 198 -4.65 -19.73 4.10
N ARG A 199 -4.33 -20.46 5.17
CA ARG A 199 -4.16 -21.92 5.18
C ARG A 199 -4.93 -22.57 6.32
N THR A 200 -5.27 -23.84 6.14
CA THR A 200 -5.90 -24.69 7.17
C THR A 200 -4.92 -25.14 8.25
N ALA A 201 -3.61 -25.03 8.00
CA ALA A 201 -2.54 -25.28 8.96
C ALA A 201 -1.31 -24.39 8.66
N PHE A 202 -0.69 -23.83 9.69
CA PHE A 202 0.58 -23.10 9.60
C PHE A 202 1.70 -23.93 10.26
N PRO A 203 2.89 -24.01 9.65
CA PRO A 203 4.01 -24.72 10.25
C PRO A 203 4.54 -23.98 11.48
N ASP A 204 4.83 -24.73 12.54
CA ASP A 204 5.62 -24.21 13.65
C ASP A 204 7.01 -23.75 13.18
N LYS A 205 7.63 -22.84 13.93
CA LYS A 205 8.93 -22.25 13.54
C LYS A 205 10.01 -23.32 13.37
N ASP A 206 9.96 -24.38 14.18
CA ASP A 206 10.96 -25.44 14.17
C ASP A 206 10.83 -26.37 12.96
N ASP A 207 9.60 -26.56 12.45
CA ASP A 207 9.29 -27.42 11.30
C ASP A 207 9.63 -26.77 9.94
N ARG A 208 10.08 -25.51 9.93
CA ARG A 208 10.42 -24.79 8.69
C ARG A 208 11.70 -25.33 8.04
N PRO A 209 11.76 -25.39 6.69
CA PRO A 209 12.92 -25.88 5.96
C PRO A 209 14.21 -25.16 6.35
N ALA A 210 15.29 -25.93 6.47
CA ALA A 210 16.61 -25.41 6.82
C ALA A 210 17.06 -24.30 5.86
N VAL A 211 16.71 -24.40 4.57
CA VAL A 211 17.08 -23.41 3.55
C VAL A 211 16.53 -22.02 3.87
N ILE A 212 15.31 -21.90 4.41
CA ILE A 212 14.72 -20.61 4.77
C ILE A 212 15.44 -20.00 5.99
N LYS A 213 15.96 -20.84 6.90
CA LYS A 213 16.73 -20.37 8.06
C LYS A 213 18.04 -19.69 7.60
N THR A 214 18.62 -20.13 6.47
CA THR A 214 19.83 -19.48 5.90
C THR A 214 19.57 -18.10 5.33
N TRP A 215 18.32 -17.75 5.03
CA TRP A 215 17.94 -16.44 4.49
C TRP A 215 17.65 -15.41 5.57
N GLN A 216 17.52 -15.83 6.83
CA GLN A 216 17.27 -14.95 7.96
C GLN A 216 18.60 -14.46 8.52
N THR A 217 18.83 -13.15 8.38
CA THR A 217 20.03 -12.50 8.91
C THR A 217 19.65 -11.24 9.65
N ASP A 218 20.47 -10.86 10.64
CA ASP A 218 20.28 -9.61 11.38
C ASP A 218 20.29 -8.38 10.47
N LYS A 219 21.05 -8.45 9.36
CA LYS A 219 21.16 -7.41 8.33
C LYS A 219 20.80 -7.99 6.97
N LYS A 220 19.50 -8.08 6.68
CA LYS A 220 18.98 -8.78 5.50
C LYS A 220 19.00 -7.93 4.24
N PHE A 221 18.48 -6.70 4.31
CA PHE A 221 18.26 -5.86 3.14
C PHE A 221 19.37 -4.82 3.01
N THR A 222 20.38 -5.16 2.20
CA THR A 222 21.63 -4.38 2.07
C THR A 222 21.94 -3.94 0.64
N ASP A 223 21.35 -4.56 -0.40
CA ASP A 223 21.64 -4.24 -1.81
C ASP A 223 20.55 -3.31 -2.38
N PRO A 224 20.86 -2.03 -2.67
CA PRO A 224 19.88 -1.09 -3.24
C PRO A 224 19.38 -1.51 -4.63
N ASP A 225 20.07 -2.42 -5.33
CA ASP A 225 19.60 -2.95 -6.61
C ASP A 225 18.30 -3.76 -6.49
N LEU A 226 17.86 -4.11 -5.28
CA LEU A 226 16.50 -4.61 -5.04
C LEU A 226 15.44 -3.63 -5.55
N LEU A 227 15.69 -2.32 -5.51
CA LEU A 227 14.77 -1.30 -6.04
C LEU A 227 14.69 -1.28 -7.58
N LYS A 228 15.56 -2.04 -8.26
CA LYS A 228 15.51 -2.25 -9.72
C LYS A 228 14.70 -3.51 -10.10
N LEU A 229 14.17 -4.23 -9.12
CA LEU A 229 13.31 -5.40 -9.32
C LEU A 229 11.86 -5.05 -8.99
N HIS A 230 10.91 -5.55 -9.79
CA HIS A 230 9.49 -5.23 -9.65
C HIS A 230 8.86 -5.68 -8.32
N ASN A 231 9.51 -6.62 -7.62
CA ASN A 231 9.07 -7.22 -6.36
C ASN A 231 9.96 -6.82 -5.18
N GLY A 232 10.88 -5.86 -5.33
CA GLY A 232 11.83 -5.50 -4.27
C GLY A 232 11.15 -5.07 -2.97
N VAL A 233 10.11 -4.24 -3.05
CA VAL A 233 9.33 -3.82 -1.87
C VAL A 233 8.48 -4.97 -1.33
N ALA A 234 7.85 -5.75 -2.22
CA ALA A 234 7.03 -6.89 -1.83
C ALA A 234 7.83 -7.94 -1.06
N LEU A 235 9.07 -8.21 -1.50
CA LEU A 235 10.01 -9.10 -0.81
C LEU A 235 10.26 -8.63 0.63
N MET A 236 10.58 -7.35 0.83
CA MET A 236 10.80 -6.79 2.17
C MET A 236 9.55 -6.95 3.06
N SER A 237 8.40 -6.53 2.56
CA SER A 237 7.13 -6.62 3.30
C SER A 237 6.73 -8.05 3.64
N ASN A 238 6.89 -8.99 2.69
CA ASN A 238 6.57 -10.40 2.91
C ASN A 238 7.59 -11.08 3.84
N TYR A 239 8.87 -10.70 3.80
CA TYR A 239 9.87 -11.18 4.75
C TYR A 239 9.52 -10.80 6.18
N PHE A 240 9.22 -9.52 6.44
CA PHE A 240 8.88 -9.08 7.80
C PHE A 240 7.57 -9.67 8.30
N PHE A 241 6.59 -9.88 7.41
CA PHE A 241 5.42 -10.68 7.75
C PHE A 241 5.82 -12.12 8.13
N TYR A 242 6.65 -12.78 7.33
CA TYR A 242 7.11 -14.14 7.60
C TYR A 242 7.85 -14.28 8.95
N VAL A 243 8.72 -13.32 9.30
CA VAL A 243 9.43 -13.30 10.59
C VAL A 243 8.46 -13.17 11.76
N SER A 244 7.34 -12.46 11.57
CA SER A 244 6.34 -12.24 12.61
C SER A 244 5.41 -13.44 12.85
N VAL A 245 5.26 -14.34 11.87
CA VAL A 245 4.44 -15.55 11.97
C VAL A 245 5.06 -16.54 12.96
N SER A 246 4.28 -17.02 13.93
CA SER A 246 4.67 -18.05 14.90
C SER A 246 3.49 -18.96 15.27
N GLY A 247 3.54 -20.24 14.90
CA GLY A 247 2.52 -21.24 15.23
C GLY A 247 1.11 -20.86 14.74
N ALA A 248 0.08 -21.27 15.50
CA ALA A 248 -1.34 -21.00 15.21
C ALA A 248 -1.80 -19.57 15.61
N ALA A 249 -0.91 -18.71 16.09
CA ALA A 249 -1.27 -17.37 16.53
C ALA A 249 -1.53 -16.44 15.33
N VAL A 250 -2.46 -15.49 15.50
CA VAL A 250 -2.67 -14.40 14.53
C VAL A 250 -1.34 -13.65 14.37
N PRO A 251 -0.79 -13.54 13.15
CA PRO A 251 0.46 -12.81 12.94
C PRO A 251 0.31 -11.37 13.43
N GLN A 252 1.11 -10.98 14.42
CA GLN A 252 1.25 -9.57 14.79
C GLN A 252 2.18 -8.90 13.78
N ARG A 253 1.95 -7.64 13.42
CA ARG A 253 2.93 -6.91 12.60
C ARG A 253 4.17 -6.66 13.47
N LEU A 254 5.37 -6.90 12.93
CA LEU A 254 6.60 -6.46 13.58
C LEU A 254 6.55 -4.95 13.82
N ASP A 255 7.14 -4.52 14.93
CA ASP A 255 7.30 -3.10 15.21
C ASP A 255 8.11 -2.44 14.09
N ILE A 256 7.65 -1.29 13.60
CA ILE A 256 8.27 -0.64 12.44
C ILE A 256 9.73 -0.27 12.77
N VAL A 257 10.01 0.20 13.99
CA VAL A 257 11.36 0.57 14.39
C VAL A 257 12.27 -0.67 14.46
N GLU A 258 11.75 -1.80 14.95
CA GLU A 258 12.47 -3.07 14.90
C GLU A 258 12.82 -3.48 13.46
N THR A 259 11.87 -3.40 12.52
CA THR A 259 12.14 -3.76 11.11
C THR A 259 13.27 -2.93 10.48
N LEU A 260 13.44 -1.66 10.91
CA LEU A 260 14.51 -0.79 10.42
C LEU A 260 15.92 -1.21 10.83
N ASN A 261 16.06 -2.09 11.81
CA ASN A 261 17.37 -2.66 12.17
C ASN A 261 17.85 -3.70 11.14
N HIS A 262 16.91 -4.33 10.42
CA HIS A 262 17.20 -5.38 9.43
C HIS A 262 17.44 -4.85 8.01
N ILE A 263 17.07 -3.61 7.75
CA ILE A 263 17.36 -2.90 6.51
C ILE A 263 18.56 -2.00 6.78
N THR A 264 19.67 -2.13 6.07
CA THR A 264 20.85 -1.28 6.31
C THR A 264 21.04 -0.22 5.25
N ASP A 265 20.56 -0.46 4.03
CA ASP A 265 20.66 0.51 2.96
C ASP A 265 19.63 1.66 3.12
N PRO A 266 20.06 2.94 3.05
CA PRO A 266 19.16 4.08 3.21
C PRO A 266 18.05 4.18 2.16
N ALA A 267 18.31 3.80 0.90
CA ALA A 267 17.31 3.86 -0.15
C ALA A 267 16.24 2.77 0.05
N LEU A 268 16.65 1.58 0.49
CA LEU A 268 15.72 0.53 0.90
C LEU A 268 14.85 0.96 2.07
N LYS A 269 15.43 1.58 3.11
CA LYS A 269 14.66 2.11 4.25
C LYS A 269 13.62 3.14 3.80
N ASP A 270 14.05 4.09 2.97
CA ASP A 270 13.19 5.17 2.46
C ASP A 270 11.94 4.60 1.77
N VAL A 271 12.15 3.71 0.80
CA VAL A 271 11.07 3.13 -0.01
C VAL A 271 10.20 2.18 0.82
N TYR A 272 10.80 1.34 1.66
CA TYR A 272 10.06 0.42 2.53
C TYR A 272 9.15 1.19 3.50
N LEU A 273 9.67 2.22 4.18
CA LEU A 273 8.87 3.04 5.09
C LEU A 273 7.73 3.74 4.38
N ARG A 274 7.98 4.28 3.18
CA ARG A 274 6.92 4.89 2.38
C ARG A 274 5.81 3.88 2.07
N ASP A 275 6.16 2.64 1.72
CA ASP A 275 5.19 1.58 1.48
C ASP A 275 4.41 1.19 2.75
N VAL A 276 5.10 1.02 3.87
CA VAL A 276 4.48 0.67 5.16
C VAL A 276 3.49 1.75 5.60
N VAL A 277 3.89 3.02 5.57
CA VAL A 277 3.02 4.14 5.96
C VAL A 277 1.82 4.26 5.01
N ALA A 278 2.03 4.13 3.70
CA ALA A 278 0.93 4.19 2.73
C ALA A 278 -0.14 3.09 2.97
N ASN A 279 0.29 1.90 3.43
CA ASN A 279 -0.59 0.75 3.61
C ASN A 279 -1.04 0.52 5.06
N SER A 280 -0.58 1.33 6.02
CA SER A 280 -0.89 1.13 7.44
C SER A 280 -2.29 1.59 7.83
N ARG A 281 -2.83 2.61 7.14
CA ARG A 281 -4.06 3.32 7.53
C ARG A 281 -4.02 3.80 8.98
N MET A 282 -2.85 4.25 9.44
CA MET A 282 -2.66 4.71 10.82
C MET A 282 -3.60 5.86 11.15
N LYS A 283 -4.05 5.88 12.40
CA LYS A 283 -4.66 7.07 13.00
C LYS A 283 -3.60 8.12 13.26
N ILE A 284 -4.03 9.37 13.42
CA ILE A 284 -3.14 10.51 13.69
C ILE A 284 -2.26 10.25 14.92
N GLU A 285 -2.80 9.72 16.02
CA GLU A 285 -2.03 9.43 17.24
C GLU A 285 -0.97 8.35 17.03
N GLU A 286 -1.32 7.30 16.31
CA GLU A 286 -0.39 6.19 16.00
C GLU A 286 0.76 6.72 15.15
N TYR A 287 0.45 7.55 14.16
CA TYR A 287 1.43 8.20 13.32
C TYR A 287 2.34 9.14 14.11
N GLU A 288 1.78 10.02 14.94
CA GLU A 288 2.55 10.99 15.74
C GLU A 288 3.58 10.33 16.66
N LYS A 289 3.27 9.14 17.21
CA LYS A 289 4.21 8.39 18.05
C LYS A 289 5.41 7.86 17.27
N ILE A 290 5.19 7.33 16.06
CA ILE A 290 6.26 6.70 15.28
C ILE A 290 6.98 7.67 14.36
N ALA A 291 6.34 8.78 13.99
CA ALA A 291 6.84 9.75 13.03
C ALA A 291 8.26 10.24 13.36
N PRO A 292 8.62 10.59 14.62
CA PRO A 292 9.98 10.99 14.97
C PRO A 292 11.03 9.92 14.65
N SER A 293 10.67 8.64 14.77
CA SER A 293 11.55 7.50 14.55
C SER A 293 11.71 7.14 13.07
N ILE A 294 10.69 7.37 12.24
CA ILE A 294 10.70 6.96 10.82
C ILE A 294 11.09 8.10 9.86
N LYS A 295 10.73 9.36 10.17
CA LYS A 295 11.01 10.53 9.31
C LYS A 295 12.48 10.70 8.93
N PRO A 296 13.46 10.48 9.83
CA PRO A 296 14.88 10.60 9.47
C PRO A 296 15.33 9.67 8.33
N TYR A 297 14.61 8.58 8.09
CA TYR A 297 14.92 7.60 7.06
C TYR A 297 14.12 7.80 5.76
N MET A 298 13.13 8.71 5.75
CA MET A 298 12.32 9.06 4.58
C MET A 298 12.93 10.28 3.86
N ILE A 299 14.09 10.05 3.25
CA ILE A 299 15.02 11.06 2.75
C ILE A 299 14.78 11.51 1.30
N SER A 300 14.16 10.69 0.46
CA SER A 300 13.98 10.98 -0.97
C SER A 300 12.95 12.10 -1.19
N ALA A 301 13.04 12.81 -2.32
CA ALA A 301 12.05 13.85 -2.66
C ALA A 301 10.63 13.27 -2.70
N THR A 302 10.48 12.07 -3.30
CA THR A 302 9.23 11.32 -3.34
C THR A 302 8.69 11.01 -1.94
N SER A 303 9.54 10.51 -1.03
CA SER A 303 9.12 10.19 0.34
C SER A 303 8.81 11.42 1.18
N LYS A 304 9.55 12.53 1.00
CA LYS A 304 9.24 13.82 1.63
C LYS A 304 7.91 14.39 1.14
N SER A 305 7.67 14.39 -0.17
CA SER A 305 6.39 14.82 -0.75
C SER A 305 5.23 13.93 -0.31
N PHE A 306 5.45 12.61 -0.26
CA PHE A 306 4.48 11.67 0.30
C PHE A 306 4.15 11.99 1.75
N LEU A 307 5.15 12.21 2.61
CA LEU A 307 4.93 12.55 4.01
C LEU A 307 4.11 13.84 4.16
N LEU A 308 4.44 14.88 3.40
CA LEU A 308 3.69 16.14 3.44
C LEU A 308 2.20 15.94 3.09
N GLU A 309 1.90 15.19 2.03
CA GLU A 309 0.50 14.93 1.66
C GLU A 309 -0.18 13.98 2.64
N TYR A 310 0.52 12.95 3.13
CA TYR A 310 0.01 12.02 4.11
C TYR A 310 -0.37 12.72 5.43
N GLU A 311 0.53 13.58 5.94
CA GLU A 311 0.29 14.38 7.13
C GLU A 311 -0.85 15.38 6.93
N LYS A 312 -0.93 16.03 5.77
CA LYS A 312 -2.04 16.92 5.44
C LYS A 312 -3.38 16.19 5.43
N VAL A 313 -3.44 14.96 4.92
CA VAL A 313 -4.65 14.12 4.97
C VAL A 313 -4.98 13.73 6.41
N LEU A 314 -3.99 13.29 7.19
CA LEU A 314 -4.18 12.94 8.60
C LEU A 314 -4.68 14.12 9.44
N HIS A 315 -4.17 15.31 9.18
CA HIS A 315 -4.50 16.53 9.91
C HIS A 315 -5.58 17.37 9.23
N LYS A 316 -6.23 16.88 8.16
CA LYS A 316 -7.11 17.68 7.28
C LYS A 316 -8.12 18.54 8.04
N ASN A 317 -8.64 18.01 9.14
CA ASN A 317 -9.67 18.65 9.94
C ASN A 317 -9.14 19.34 11.20
N VAL A 318 -7.90 19.08 11.63
CA VAL A 318 -7.35 19.58 12.91
C VAL A 318 -7.24 21.10 12.88
N GLY A 319 -7.74 21.75 13.94
CA GLY A 319 -7.78 23.21 14.09
C GLY A 319 -8.88 23.91 13.29
N GLN A 320 -9.58 23.22 12.38
CA GLN A 320 -10.74 23.79 11.69
C GLN A 320 -11.93 23.89 12.63
N LYS A 321 -12.80 24.88 12.39
CA LYS A 321 -14.05 25.03 13.13
C LYS A 321 -14.92 23.79 12.91
N GLY A 322 -15.44 23.21 13.99
CA GLY A 322 -16.41 22.12 13.95
C GLY A 322 -17.70 22.51 13.24
N LEU A 323 -18.39 21.52 12.68
CA LEU A 323 -19.73 21.67 12.14
C LEU A 323 -20.66 22.08 13.28
N ASP A 324 -21.38 23.18 13.09
CA ASP A 324 -22.47 23.52 13.98
C ASP A 324 -23.70 22.67 13.60
N PHE A 325 -24.31 22.03 14.59
CA PHE A 325 -25.47 21.17 14.41
C PHE A 325 -26.44 21.37 15.57
N THR A 326 -27.72 21.08 15.32
CA THR A 326 -28.75 21.06 16.35
C THR A 326 -29.52 19.74 16.24
N TYR A 327 -29.55 18.99 17.35
CA TYR A 327 -30.30 17.75 17.44
C TYR A 327 -31.13 17.70 18.72
N ASN A 328 -32.12 16.83 18.73
CA ASN A 328 -33.01 16.68 19.87
C ASN A 328 -32.45 15.70 20.89
N ASP A 329 -32.54 16.06 22.16
CA ASP A 329 -32.24 15.17 23.28
C ASP A 329 -33.36 14.16 23.55
N ILE A 330 -33.18 13.31 24.57
CA ILE A 330 -34.17 12.32 24.99
C ILE A 330 -35.54 12.94 25.33
N ASN A 331 -35.58 14.19 25.79
CA ASN A 331 -36.78 14.94 26.14
C ASN A 331 -37.35 15.75 24.96
N ASN A 332 -36.83 15.56 23.75
CA ASN A 332 -37.14 16.34 22.54
C ASN A 332 -36.76 17.82 22.66
N LYS A 333 -35.83 18.17 23.55
CA LYS A 333 -35.28 19.53 23.62
C LYS A 333 -34.18 19.67 22.57
N PRO A 334 -34.19 20.74 21.75
CA PRO A 334 -33.08 21.01 20.84
C PRO A 334 -31.83 21.38 21.63
N VAL A 335 -30.71 20.77 21.26
CA VAL A 335 -29.37 21.04 21.79
C VAL A 335 -28.44 21.29 20.60
N SER A 336 -27.74 22.42 20.64
CA SER A 336 -26.84 22.83 19.56
C SER A 336 -25.38 22.64 19.96
N PHE A 337 -24.51 22.34 18.99
CA PHE A 337 -23.08 22.24 19.25
C PHE A 337 -22.51 23.55 19.82
N SER A 338 -23.02 24.70 19.37
CA SER A 338 -22.70 26.01 19.92
C SER A 338 -22.96 26.17 21.43
N ASP A 339 -23.87 25.36 22.02
CA ASP A 339 -24.20 25.41 23.44
C ASP A 339 -23.03 24.94 24.32
N PHE A 340 -22.04 24.28 23.73
CA PHE A 340 -20.86 23.75 24.42
C PHE A 340 -19.64 24.66 24.36
N LYS A 341 -19.75 25.84 23.75
CA LYS A 341 -18.65 26.80 23.66
C LYS A 341 -18.07 27.11 25.04
N GLY A 342 -16.74 27.12 25.14
CA GLY A 342 -15.98 27.29 26.39
C GLY A 342 -15.58 25.98 27.05
N LYS A 343 -16.11 24.84 26.61
CA LYS A 343 -15.77 23.49 27.11
C LYS A 343 -15.10 22.68 26.02
N TYR A 344 -14.22 21.75 26.40
CA TYR A 344 -13.85 20.67 25.50
C TYR A 344 -15.08 19.80 25.23
N VAL A 345 -15.21 19.26 24.02
CA VAL A 345 -16.35 18.40 23.65
C VAL A 345 -15.82 17.07 23.16
N TYR A 346 -16.26 15.99 23.79
CA TYR A 346 -16.02 14.62 23.31
C TYR A 346 -17.35 14.04 22.83
N ILE A 347 -17.42 13.69 21.54
CA ILE A 347 -18.64 13.16 20.92
C ILE A 347 -18.43 11.69 20.57
N ASP A 348 -19.32 10.81 20.99
CA ASP A 348 -19.44 9.45 20.44
C ASP A 348 -20.62 9.34 19.47
N LEU A 349 -20.37 8.76 18.30
CA LEU A 349 -21.40 8.39 17.34
C LEU A 349 -21.64 6.89 17.45
N TRP A 350 -22.87 6.52 17.79
CA TRP A 350 -23.24 5.16 18.14
C TRP A 350 -24.67 4.81 17.70
N ALA A 351 -25.12 3.58 17.92
CA ALA A 351 -26.53 3.18 17.72
C ALA A 351 -26.90 1.97 18.58
N THR A 352 -28.19 1.78 18.88
CA THR A 352 -28.67 0.66 19.72
C THR A 352 -28.38 -0.72 19.12
N TRP A 353 -28.35 -0.82 17.79
CA TRP A 353 -28.03 -2.04 17.05
C TRP A 353 -26.53 -2.31 16.93
N CYS A 354 -25.67 -1.35 17.28
CA CYS A 354 -24.22 -1.48 17.16
C CYS A 354 -23.62 -2.27 18.34
N GLY A 355 -23.21 -3.52 18.08
CA GLY A 355 -22.56 -4.38 19.07
C GLY A 355 -21.28 -3.76 19.67
N PRO A 356 -20.28 -3.36 18.86
CA PRO A 356 -19.06 -2.75 19.37
C PRO A 356 -19.30 -1.44 20.14
N CYS A 357 -20.28 -0.63 19.76
CA CYS A 357 -20.63 0.58 20.49
C CYS A 357 -21.10 0.28 21.92
N LYS A 358 -21.94 -0.76 22.07
CA LYS A 358 -22.41 -1.20 23.40
C LYS A 358 -21.28 -1.70 24.28
N ALA A 359 -20.21 -2.26 23.71
CA ALA A 359 -19.03 -2.65 24.47
C ALA A 359 -18.26 -1.44 25.05
N GLU A 360 -18.36 -0.26 24.43
CA GLU A 360 -17.71 0.98 24.91
C GLU A 360 -18.53 1.72 25.99
N ILE A 361 -19.83 1.42 26.15
CA ILE A 361 -20.72 2.11 27.10
C ILE A 361 -20.21 2.07 28.56
N PRO A 362 -19.77 0.92 29.12
CA PRO A 362 -19.25 0.89 30.49
C PRO A 362 -18.03 1.80 30.68
N HIS A 363 -17.16 1.86 29.65
CA HIS A 363 -15.99 2.72 29.66
C HIS A 363 -16.36 4.20 29.55
N MET A 364 -17.33 4.54 28.70
CA MET A 364 -17.87 5.91 28.58
C MET A 364 -18.43 6.39 29.92
N LYS A 365 -19.32 5.61 30.54
CA LYS A 365 -19.89 5.94 31.86
C LYS A 365 -18.82 6.24 32.90
N LYS A 366 -17.74 5.44 32.90
CA LYS A 366 -16.64 5.62 33.86
C LYS A 366 -15.87 6.91 33.59
N ILE A 367 -15.60 7.23 32.33
CA ILE A 367 -14.95 8.48 31.96
C ILE A 367 -15.85 9.68 32.31
N GLU A 368 -17.15 9.63 32.00
CA GLU A 368 -18.10 10.70 32.37
C GLU A 368 -18.15 10.96 33.88
N GLU A 369 -18.08 9.90 34.69
CA GLU A 369 -18.00 10.00 36.15
C GLU A 369 -16.68 10.62 36.61
N ASP A 370 -15.55 10.15 36.10
CA ASP A 370 -14.22 10.58 36.54
C ASP A 370 -13.92 12.05 36.15
N TYR A 371 -14.47 12.50 35.02
CA TYR A 371 -14.36 13.88 34.55
C TYR A 371 -15.53 14.77 34.95
N HIS A 372 -16.41 14.30 35.84
CA HIS A 372 -17.51 15.09 36.35
C HIS A 372 -17.01 16.40 37.00
N GLY A 373 -17.61 17.52 36.60
CA GLY A 373 -17.22 18.86 37.07
C GLY A 373 -15.94 19.43 36.45
N LYS A 374 -15.27 18.71 35.53
CA LYS A 374 -14.16 19.24 34.73
C LYS A 374 -14.68 20.05 33.53
N ASN A 375 -13.78 20.80 32.88
CA ASN A 375 -14.14 21.63 31.72
C ASN A 375 -14.29 20.83 30.41
N ILE A 376 -15.07 19.76 30.44
CA ILE A 376 -15.36 18.89 29.30
C ILE A 376 -16.82 18.46 29.34
N VAL A 377 -17.42 18.28 28.15
CA VAL A 377 -18.76 17.71 27.99
C VAL A 377 -18.71 16.48 27.09
N PHE A 378 -19.44 15.45 27.50
CA PHE A 378 -19.60 14.20 26.76
C PHE A 378 -20.96 14.21 26.07
N VAL A 379 -20.96 13.96 24.77
CA VAL A 379 -22.16 13.99 23.91
C VAL A 379 -22.25 12.67 23.15
N SER A 380 -23.29 11.90 23.39
CA SER A 380 -23.57 10.68 22.63
C SER A 380 -24.62 10.96 21.57
N LEU A 381 -24.21 10.90 20.31
CA LEU A 381 -25.05 11.12 19.14
C LEU A 381 -25.46 9.77 18.53
N SER A 382 -26.72 9.41 18.70
CA SER A 382 -27.28 8.20 18.10
C SER A 382 -27.52 8.38 16.59
N LEU A 383 -27.05 7.40 15.82
CA LEU A 383 -27.34 7.20 14.39
C LEU A 383 -28.41 6.10 14.18
N ASP A 384 -29.23 5.82 15.20
CA ASP A 384 -30.45 5.03 15.00
C ASP A 384 -31.37 5.73 14.00
N LYS A 385 -32.16 4.95 13.27
CA LYS A 385 -33.11 5.53 12.31
C LYS A 385 -34.18 6.33 13.06
N PRO A 386 -34.68 7.45 12.53
CA PRO A 386 -35.75 8.24 13.17
C PRO A 386 -36.96 7.42 13.63
N LYS A 387 -37.34 6.39 12.85
CA LYS A 387 -38.43 5.47 13.21
C LYS A 387 -38.18 4.63 14.47
N ASP A 388 -36.93 4.49 14.89
CA ASP A 388 -36.49 3.73 16.06
C ASP A 388 -36.19 4.64 17.28
N ALA A 389 -36.57 5.93 17.22
CA ALA A 389 -36.34 6.90 18.28
C ALA A 389 -36.78 6.42 19.66
N GLN A 390 -37.97 5.84 19.78
CA GLN A 390 -38.47 5.35 21.08
C GLN A 390 -37.58 4.23 21.65
N LYS A 391 -37.09 3.31 20.81
CA LYS A 391 -36.18 2.24 21.25
C LYS A 391 -34.86 2.81 21.77
N TRP A 392 -34.34 3.85 21.11
CA TRP A 392 -33.16 4.56 21.58
C TRP A 392 -33.41 5.20 22.95
N LYS A 393 -34.52 5.93 23.13
CA LYS A 393 -34.87 6.53 24.43
C LYS A 393 -35.00 5.49 25.54
N ASP A 394 -35.72 4.39 25.27
CA ASP A 394 -35.90 3.30 26.23
C ASP A 394 -34.55 2.67 26.60
N PHE A 395 -33.64 2.51 25.64
CA PHE A 395 -32.29 2.00 25.87
C PHE A 395 -31.47 2.97 26.73
N VAL A 396 -31.48 4.27 26.41
CA VAL A 396 -30.78 5.31 27.19
C VAL A 396 -31.24 5.30 28.64
N THR A 397 -32.55 5.24 28.88
CA THR A 397 -33.12 5.18 30.23
C THR A 397 -32.77 3.87 30.95
N LYS A 398 -32.95 2.73 30.27
CA LYS A 398 -32.67 1.40 30.84
C LYS A 398 -31.21 1.25 31.24
N GLU A 399 -30.30 1.64 30.35
CA GLU A 399 -28.87 1.56 30.59
C GLU A 399 -28.36 2.74 31.43
N GLN A 400 -29.20 3.70 31.81
CA GLN A 400 -28.82 4.86 32.62
C GLN A 400 -27.62 5.62 32.04
N LEU A 401 -27.61 5.82 30.72
CA LEU A 401 -26.53 6.56 30.06
C LEU A 401 -26.50 8.00 30.59
N LYS A 402 -25.31 8.53 30.85
CA LYS A 402 -25.10 9.89 31.34
C LYS A 402 -24.69 10.80 30.18
N GLY A 403 -24.17 11.98 30.48
CA GLY A 403 -23.83 12.98 29.46
C GLY A 403 -25.05 13.48 28.69
N ILE A 404 -24.80 14.03 27.51
CA ILE A 404 -25.84 14.60 26.64
C ILE A 404 -26.16 13.58 25.56
N GLN A 405 -27.39 13.08 25.58
CA GLN A 405 -27.86 12.04 24.67
C GLN A 405 -28.71 12.66 23.57
N LEU A 406 -28.19 12.66 22.33
CA LEU A 406 -28.81 13.28 21.15
C LEU A 406 -29.14 12.23 20.09
N MET A 407 -30.14 12.52 19.26
CA MET A 407 -30.49 11.69 18.11
C MET A 407 -30.29 12.44 16.79
N ALA A 408 -29.49 11.87 15.89
CA ALA A 408 -29.31 12.40 14.55
C ALA A 408 -30.59 12.22 13.71
N ASP A 409 -30.86 13.17 12.83
CA ASP A 409 -32.10 13.27 12.05
C ASP A 409 -32.17 12.29 10.86
N LYS A 410 -31.01 11.85 10.36
CA LYS A 410 -30.90 11.07 9.12
C LYS A 410 -29.87 9.93 9.21
N ASP A 411 -29.71 9.27 10.36
CA ASP A 411 -28.71 8.20 10.54
C ASP A 411 -27.30 8.57 10.01
N PHE A 412 -26.66 7.73 9.20
CA PHE A 412 -25.40 8.03 8.49
C PHE A 412 -25.55 9.11 7.42
N GLY A 413 -26.79 9.42 7.02
CA GLY A 413 -27.10 10.56 6.15
C GLY A 413 -27.14 11.92 6.85
N SER A 414 -26.93 11.98 8.17
CA SER A 414 -26.90 13.22 8.96
C SER A 414 -25.71 14.12 8.60
N ASP A 415 -25.84 15.42 8.86
CA ASP A 415 -24.80 16.39 8.50
C ASP A 415 -23.50 16.12 9.27
N VAL A 416 -23.58 15.72 10.55
CA VAL A 416 -22.40 15.31 11.33
C VAL A 416 -21.74 14.08 10.71
N ALA A 417 -22.51 13.03 10.37
CA ALA A 417 -21.92 11.83 9.80
C ALA A 417 -21.24 12.09 8.45
N LYS A 418 -21.87 12.90 7.59
CA LYS A 418 -21.30 13.30 6.28
C LYS A 418 -20.07 14.19 6.41
N ASN A 419 -20.12 15.21 7.27
CA ASN A 419 -19.05 16.19 7.38
C ASN A 419 -17.75 15.59 7.95
N TYR A 420 -17.87 14.54 8.77
CA TYR A 420 -16.74 13.86 9.38
C TYR A 420 -16.44 12.49 8.76
N ASP A 421 -16.94 12.23 7.55
CA ASP A 421 -16.70 10.99 6.79
C ASP A 421 -17.00 9.69 7.60
N VAL A 422 -18.02 9.73 8.45
CA VAL A 422 -18.42 8.63 9.32
C VAL A 422 -19.18 7.60 8.51
N ASN A 423 -18.47 6.55 8.09
CA ASN A 423 -19.02 5.43 7.31
C ASN A 423 -19.22 4.14 8.13
N ALA A 424 -18.78 4.14 9.38
CA ALA A 424 -18.92 3.04 10.34
C ALA A 424 -18.97 3.61 11.76
N ILE A 425 -19.54 2.86 12.70
CA ILE A 425 -19.59 3.20 14.14
C ILE A 425 -19.07 2.01 14.97
N PRO A 426 -18.50 2.24 16.19
CA PRO A 426 -18.43 3.53 16.88
C PRO A 426 -17.42 4.50 16.25
N ARG A 427 -17.72 5.80 16.34
CA ARG A 427 -16.79 6.88 15.99
C ARG A 427 -16.75 7.92 17.09
N PHE A 428 -15.58 8.53 17.27
CA PHE A 428 -15.35 9.49 18.33
C PHE A 428 -14.74 10.77 17.76
N LEU A 429 -15.17 11.91 18.27
CA LEU A 429 -14.70 13.24 17.87
C LEU A 429 -14.29 14.01 19.13
N LEU A 430 -13.24 14.82 19.03
CA LEU A 430 -12.75 15.65 20.12
C LEU A 430 -12.56 17.09 19.64
N PHE A 431 -13.07 18.05 20.39
CA PHE A 431 -13.05 19.47 20.07
C PHE A 431 -12.51 20.32 21.22
N ASP A 432 -11.87 21.44 20.87
CA ASP A 432 -11.36 22.43 21.81
C ASP A 432 -12.46 23.36 22.36
N THR A 433 -12.09 24.21 23.31
CA THR A 433 -13.01 25.17 23.96
C THR A 433 -13.57 26.25 23.02
N LYS A 434 -12.98 26.43 21.83
CA LYS A 434 -13.46 27.33 20.78
C LYS A 434 -14.36 26.62 19.77
N GLY A 435 -14.53 25.31 19.90
CA GLY A 435 -15.27 24.47 18.97
C GLY A 435 -14.48 24.08 17.73
N ASN A 436 -13.14 24.15 17.77
CA ASN A 436 -12.29 23.64 16.70
C ASN A 436 -12.00 22.15 16.92
N ILE A 437 -11.80 21.43 15.83
CA ILE A 437 -11.53 20.00 15.85
C ILE A 437 -10.12 19.76 16.39
N ILE A 438 -10.02 19.01 17.49
CA ILE A 438 -8.75 18.46 17.98
C ILE A 438 -8.46 17.16 17.23
N ASN A 439 -9.46 16.27 17.15
CA ASN A 439 -9.38 15.05 16.37
C ASN A 439 -10.78 14.63 15.87
N SER A 440 -10.91 14.36 14.57
CA SER A 440 -12.13 13.83 13.94
C SER A 440 -12.21 12.29 13.86
N ASP A 441 -11.26 11.57 14.47
CA ASP A 441 -11.24 10.13 14.71
C ASP A 441 -10.59 9.82 16.07
N ALA A 442 -11.13 10.43 17.14
CA ALA A 442 -10.60 10.38 18.49
C ALA A 442 -10.51 8.95 19.05
N LEU A 443 -9.71 8.81 20.11
CA LEU A 443 -9.57 7.54 20.83
C LEU A 443 -10.91 7.12 21.45
N ARG A 444 -11.20 5.82 21.41
CA ARG A 444 -12.38 5.23 22.05
C ARG A 444 -12.28 5.21 23.58
N PRO A 445 -13.40 5.18 24.32
CA PRO A 445 -13.41 5.15 25.78
C PRO A 445 -12.61 4.00 26.42
N SER A 446 -12.57 2.82 25.78
CA SER A 446 -11.79 1.67 26.26
C SER A 446 -10.28 1.82 26.07
N ASN A 447 -9.81 2.82 25.31
CA ASN A 447 -8.38 3.07 25.16
C ASN A 447 -7.84 3.85 26.38
N PRO A 448 -6.88 3.31 27.14
CA PRO A 448 -6.34 3.99 28.33
C PRO A 448 -5.70 5.34 28.02
N GLU A 449 -5.14 5.52 26.82
CA GLU A 449 -4.47 6.76 26.40
C GLU A 449 -5.44 7.94 26.22
N LEU A 450 -6.74 7.68 26.07
CA LEU A 450 -7.74 8.74 26.02
C LEU A 450 -7.69 9.58 27.31
N ARG A 451 -7.55 8.94 28.47
CA ARG A 451 -7.49 9.64 29.76
C ARG A 451 -6.26 10.53 29.85
N GLU A 452 -5.11 10.04 29.40
CA GLU A 452 -3.88 10.82 29.36
C GLU A 452 -4.04 12.06 28.47
N GLN A 453 -4.68 11.90 27.31
CA GLN A 453 -4.98 13.00 26.40
C GLN A 453 -5.92 14.04 27.05
N LEU A 454 -7.03 13.59 27.65
CA LEU A 454 -7.99 14.49 28.30
C LEU A 454 -7.38 15.22 29.50
N ASP A 455 -6.60 14.53 30.33
CA ASP A 455 -5.91 15.13 31.48
C ASP A 455 -4.90 16.19 31.05
N LYS A 456 -4.22 16.00 29.92
CA LYS A 456 -3.31 16.99 29.36
C LYS A 456 -4.05 18.24 28.88
N LEU A 457 -5.16 18.07 28.16
CA LEU A 457 -5.99 19.17 27.66
C LEU A 457 -6.66 19.99 28.77
N LEU A 458 -7.00 19.34 29.89
CA LEU A 458 -7.67 19.99 31.02
C LEU A 458 -6.70 20.67 32.00
N LYS A 459 -5.38 20.53 31.80
CA LYS A 459 -4.34 21.25 32.57
C LYS A 459 -3.92 22.57 31.94
N SER A 460 -4.12 22.73 30.63
CA SER A 460 -3.89 23.95 29.85
C SER A 460 -5.08 24.88 29.89
#